data_AF-D8Q5S2-F1
#
_entry.id   AF-D8Q5S2-F1
#
_cell.length_a   1.000
_cell.length_b   1.000
_cell.length_c   1.000
_cell.angle_alpha   90.00
_cell.angle_beta   90.00
_cell.angle_gamma   90.00
#
_symmetry.space_group_name_H-M   'P 1'
#
loop_
_entity.id
_entity.type
_entity.pdbx_description
1 polymer ?
#
loop_
_entity_poly.entity_id
_entity_poly.type
_entity_poly.pdbx_seq_one_letter_code
_entity_poly.pdbx_strand_id
1 'polypeptide(L)'
;MSGILSALIPDAPGYLPYWQLLVSVTAIINGLQNFFSMKAARKIYNNVATNEPVTPLQARTFGIWTLTSGVVRWYCAYNIHQKVVYDMTLFTYLLAFAHFSLELLVFRSAKPNPGSMSPVVVSTSSLIWMLTQYDFYVRK
;
A
#
# COMPACT_ATOMS: atom_id res chain seq x y z
N MET A 1 -20.85 19.43 -14.06
CA MET A 1 -20.39 18.50 -13.00
C MET A 1 -19.71 19.35 -11.93
N SER A 2 -20.18 19.32 -10.68
CA SER A 2 -19.83 20.28 -9.63
C SER A 2 -18.33 20.28 -9.30
N GLY A 3 -17.73 21.47 -9.11
CA GLY A 3 -16.28 21.65 -8.93
C GLY A 3 -15.64 20.88 -7.76
N ILE A 4 -16.44 20.40 -6.79
CA ILE A 4 -15.97 19.55 -5.69
C ILE A 4 -15.63 18.13 -6.19
N LEU A 5 -16.46 17.55 -7.07
CA LEU A 5 -16.20 16.22 -7.63
C LEU A 5 -14.97 16.22 -8.54
N SER A 6 -14.75 17.32 -9.27
CA SER A 6 -13.56 17.53 -10.10
C SER A 6 -12.27 17.61 -9.27
N ALA A 7 -12.33 18.12 -8.04
CA ALA A 7 -11.17 18.21 -7.15
C ALA A 7 -10.84 16.87 -6.43
N LEU A 8 -11.81 15.97 -6.29
CA LEU A 8 -11.66 14.70 -5.60
C LEU A 8 -11.17 13.55 -6.49
N ILE A 9 -11.13 13.77 -7.80
CA ILE A 9 -10.82 12.74 -8.79
C ILE A 9 -9.60 13.21 -9.60
N PRO A 10 -8.53 12.39 -9.70
CA PRO A 10 -7.40 12.72 -10.55
C PRO A 10 -7.80 13.00 -11.99
N ASP A 11 -7.19 14.01 -12.59
CA ASP A 11 -7.42 14.46 -13.96
C ASP A 11 -6.29 14.05 -14.92
N ALA A 12 -5.20 13.48 -14.41
CA ALA A 12 -4.07 13.01 -15.20
C ALA A 12 -4.47 11.83 -16.12
N PRO A 13 -3.87 11.74 -17.34
CA PRO A 13 -4.20 10.70 -18.31
C PRO A 13 -3.85 9.28 -17.83
N GLY A 14 -4.60 8.29 -18.33
CA GLY A 14 -4.43 6.87 -17.99
C GLY A 14 -4.99 6.47 -16.62
N TYR A 15 -4.89 5.19 -16.27
CA TYR A 15 -5.64 4.64 -15.12
C TYR A 15 -4.85 4.57 -13.80
N LEU A 16 -3.53 4.75 -13.85
CA LEU A 16 -2.67 4.63 -12.67
C LEU A 16 -2.99 5.66 -11.57
N PRO A 17 -3.33 6.93 -11.86
CA PRO A 17 -3.74 7.91 -10.84
C PRO A 17 -4.95 7.44 -10.00
N TYR A 18 -5.98 6.92 -10.68
CA TYR A 18 -7.18 6.41 -10.04
C TYR A 18 -6.88 5.18 -9.18
N TRP A 19 -5.99 4.30 -9.67
CA TRP A 19 -5.51 3.17 -8.89
C TRP A 19 -4.78 3.63 -7.63
N GLN A 20 -3.89 4.62 -7.71
CA GLN A 20 -3.20 5.19 -6.54
C GLN A 20 -4.19 5.80 -5.54
N LEU A 21 -5.25 6.45 -6.01
CA LEU A 21 -6.28 6.98 -5.13
C LEU A 21 -7.01 5.84 -4.39
N LEU A 22 -7.45 4.79 -5.11
CA LEU A 22 -8.14 3.65 -4.50
C LEU A 22 -7.31 2.97 -3.41
N VAL A 23 -6.06 2.64 -3.71
CA VAL A 23 -5.16 1.95 -2.77
C VAL A 23 -4.70 2.85 -1.63
N SER A 24 -4.59 4.17 -1.85
CA SER A 24 -4.28 5.13 -0.77
C SER A 24 -5.43 5.25 0.23
N VAL A 25 -6.67 5.41 -0.24
CA VAL A 25 -7.88 5.40 0.62
C VAL A 25 -7.94 4.11 1.44
N THR A 26 -7.76 2.98 0.76
CA THR A 26 -7.78 1.65 1.41
C THR A 26 -6.68 1.53 2.46
N ALA A 27 -5.46 2.00 2.17
CA ALA A 27 -4.36 1.99 3.11
C ALA A 27 -4.61 2.92 4.30
N ILE A 28 -5.18 4.10 4.08
CA ILE A 28 -5.50 5.06 5.16
C ILE A 28 -6.52 4.44 6.13
N ILE A 29 -7.60 3.87 5.61
CA ILE A 29 -8.63 3.22 6.44
C ILE A 29 -8.02 2.04 7.23
N ASN A 30 -7.29 1.15 6.57
CA ASN A 30 -6.65 0.01 7.23
C ASN A 30 -5.59 0.44 8.26
N GLY A 31 -4.82 1.49 7.95
CA GLY A 31 -3.81 2.05 8.84
C GLY A 31 -4.44 2.60 10.12
N LEU A 32 -5.53 3.38 10.00
CA LEU A 32 -6.29 3.88 11.15
C LEU A 32 -6.90 2.76 11.99
N GLN A 33 -7.46 1.72 11.35
CA GLN A 33 -8.04 0.57 12.07
C GLN A 33 -7.02 -0.12 13.00
N ASN A 34 -5.75 -0.16 12.61
CA ASN A 34 -4.69 -0.80 13.41
C ASN A 34 -4.35 -0.04 14.71
N PHE A 35 -4.79 1.22 14.87
CA PHE A 35 -4.66 1.94 16.14
C PHE A 35 -5.68 1.51 17.20
N PHE A 36 -6.82 0.99 16.76
CA PHE A 36 -7.93 0.60 17.62
C PHE A 36 -8.13 -0.92 17.70
N SER A 37 -7.48 -1.69 16.82
CA SER A 37 -7.70 -3.13 16.71
C SER A 37 -6.52 -3.87 16.10
N MET A 38 -6.15 -5.01 16.70
CA MET A 38 -5.14 -5.92 16.13
C MET A 38 -5.70 -6.85 15.04
N LYS A 39 -7.01 -6.80 14.76
CA LYS A 39 -7.67 -7.77 13.85
C LYS A 39 -7.05 -7.75 12.45
N ALA A 40 -6.70 -6.57 11.93
CA ALA A 40 -6.07 -6.45 10.61
C ALA A 40 -4.66 -7.05 10.60
N ALA A 41 -3.80 -6.64 11.53
CA ALA A 41 -2.46 -7.20 11.68
C ALA A 41 -2.47 -8.74 11.85
N ARG A 42 -3.39 -9.30 12.65
CA ARG A 42 -3.52 -10.75 12.85
C ARG A 42 -3.99 -11.52 11.61
N LYS A 43 -4.74 -10.89 10.70
CA LYS A 43 -5.11 -11.53 9.42
C LYS A 43 -3.89 -11.73 8.51
N ILE A 44 -2.94 -10.80 8.58
CA ILE A 44 -1.68 -10.81 7.83
C ILE A 44 -0.70 -11.78 8.50
N TYR A 45 -0.34 -11.50 9.76
CA TYR A 45 0.60 -12.28 10.57
C TYR A 45 -0.15 -13.43 11.27
N ASN A 46 -0.60 -14.39 10.46
CA ASN A 46 -1.49 -15.46 10.87
C ASN A 46 -0.76 -16.75 11.35
N ASN A 47 0.57 -16.77 11.27
CA ASN A 47 1.39 -17.95 11.55
C ASN A 47 2.56 -17.62 12.51
N VAL A 48 2.33 -16.68 13.41
CA VAL A 48 3.27 -16.37 14.49
C VAL A 48 3.24 -17.45 15.57
N ALA A 49 4.36 -17.66 16.25
CA ALA A 49 4.45 -18.60 17.36
C ALA A 49 3.60 -18.12 18.55
N THR A 50 3.06 -19.05 19.34
CA THR A 50 2.17 -18.72 20.47
C THR A 50 2.86 -17.87 21.54
N ASN A 51 4.18 -18.02 21.71
CA ASN A 51 5.01 -17.24 22.62
C ASN A 51 5.38 -15.84 22.07
N GLU A 52 5.16 -15.57 20.78
CA GLU A 52 5.45 -14.29 20.12
C GLU A 52 4.23 -13.78 19.31
N PRO A 53 3.07 -13.55 19.96
CA PRO A 53 1.86 -13.16 19.25
C PRO A 53 1.93 -11.73 18.75
N VAL A 54 1.08 -11.41 17.76
CA VAL A 54 0.86 -10.02 17.32
C VAL A 54 0.42 -9.16 18.49
N THR A 55 1.22 -8.14 18.81
CA THR A 55 1.00 -7.22 19.93
C THR A 55 0.27 -5.94 19.50
N PRO A 56 -0.38 -5.22 20.44
CA PRO A 56 -0.97 -3.91 20.14
C PRO A 56 0.07 -2.88 19.69
N LEU A 57 1.30 -2.97 20.18
CA LEU A 57 2.40 -2.09 19.75
C LEU A 57 2.76 -2.35 18.29
N GLN A 58 2.97 -3.63 17.91
CA GLN A 58 3.24 -4.01 16.53
C GLN A 58 2.09 -3.61 15.60
N ALA A 59 0.83 -3.78 16.02
CA ALA A 59 -0.33 -3.34 15.23
C ALA A 59 -0.26 -1.83 14.95
N ARG A 60 -0.02 -0.98 15.96
CA ARG A 60 0.13 0.47 15.77
C ARG A 60 1.32 0.84 14.87
N THR A 61 2.45 0.15 15.01
CA THR A 61 3.62 0.34 14.14
C THR A 61 3.32 -0.04 12.69
N PHE A 62 2.63 -1.16 12.46
CA PHE A 62 2.16 -1.54 11.13
C PHE A 62 1.12 -0.54 10.59
N GLY A 63 0.25 -0.04 11.47
CA GLY A 63 -0.74 0.99 11.17
C GLY A 63 -0.10 2.28 10.65
N ILE A 64 0.86 2.86 11.39
CA ILE A 64 1.52 4.11 10.95
C ILE A 64 2.32 3.89 9.65
N TRP A 65 3.00 2.76 9.49
CA TRP A 65 3.70 2.42 8.25
C TRP A 65 2.74 2.35 7.04
N THR A 66 1.56 1.75 7.25
CA THR A 66 0.51 1.67 6.22
C THR A 66 -0.06 3.06 5.91
N LEU A 67 -0.26 3.91 6.92
CA LEU A 67 -0.68 5.30 6.74
C LEU A 67 0.35 6.10 5.93
N THR A 68 1.64 5.99 6.25
CA THR A 68 2.71 6.66 5.52
C THR A 68 2.69 6.27 4.05
N SER A 69 2.59 4.97 3.75
CA SER A 69 2.46 4.49 2.36
C SER A 69 1.20 5.01 1.68
N GLY A 70 0.08 5.05 2.40
CA GLY A 70 -1.19 5.61 1.92
C GLY A 70 -1.07 7.09 1.54
N VAL A 71 -0.46 7.91 2.40
CA VAL A 71 -0.25 9.34 2.13
C VAL A 71 0.61 9.55 0.89
N VAL A 72 1.74 8.83 0.77
CA VAL A 72 2.62 8.94 -0.41
C VAL A 72 1.86 8.59 -1.70
N ARG A 73 1.09 7.50 -1.68
CA ARG A 73 0.25 7.07 -2.83
C ARG A 73 -0.86 8.08 -3.14
N TRP A 74 -1.45 8.70 -2.13
CA TRP A 74 -2.44 9.76 -2.32
C TRP A 74 -1.81 10.94 -3.07
N TYR A 75 -0.64 11.42 -2.63
CA TYR A 75 0.07 12.49 -3.33
C TYR A 75 0.42 12.11 -4.77
N CYS A 76 0.80 10.86 -5.02
CA CYS A 76 1.06 10.36 -6.36
C CYS A 76 -0.18 10.35 -7.26
N ALA A 77 -1.36 10.09 -6.70
CA ALA A 77 -2.61 10.13 -7.47
C ALA A 77 -2.83 11.50 -8.13
N TYR A 78 -2.42 12.59 -7.48
CA TYR A 78 -2.59 13.96 -7.99
C TYR A 78 -1.32 14.55 -8.61
N ASN A 79 -0.17 13.89 -8.47
CA ASN A 79 1.14 14.38 -8.93
C ASN A 79 1.91 13.31 -9.71
N ILE A 80 1.20 12.47 -10.47
CA ILE A 80 1.80 11.28 -11.10
C ILE A 80 2.92 11.59 -12.09
N HIS A 81 2.93 12.78 -12.68
CA HIS A 81 3.98 13.22 -13.61
C HIS A 81 5.25 13.71 -12.91
N GLN A 82 5.20 13.94 -11.59
CA GLN A 82 6.36 14.37 -10.83
C GLN A 82 7.24 13.16 -10.51
N LYS A 83 8.40 13.07 -11.17
CA LYS A 83 9.36 11.97 -11.01
C LYS A 83 9.62 11.59 -9.55
N VAL A 84 9.87 12.59 -8.71
CA VAL A 84 10.19 12.37 -7.29
C VAL A 84 9.03 11.69 -6.55
N VAL A 85 7.79 12.12 -6.79
CA VAL A 85 6.60 11.53 -6.15
C VAL A 85 6.32 10.13 -6.70
N TYR A 86 6.51 9.94 -8.00
CA TYR A 86 6.37 8.64 -8.65
C TYR A 86 7.37 7.62 -8.09
N ASP A 87 8.65 8.00 -8.02
CA ASP A 87 9.73 7.16 -7.49
C ASP A 87 9.48 6.79 -6.03
N MET A 88 9.14 7.78 -5.18
CA MET A 88 8.81 7.51 -3.77
C MET A 88 7.66 6.50 -3.66
N THR A 89 6.63 6.65 -4.48
CA THR A 89 5.47 5.77 -4.50
C THR A 89 5.84 4.35 -4.95
N LEU A 90 6.65 4.24 -6.00
CA LEU A 90 7.23 2.98 -6.47
C LEU A 90 8.01 2.29 -5.36
N PHE A 91 8.83 3.03 -4.60
CA PHE A 91 9.54 2.48 -3.45
C PHE A 91 8.61 2.01 -2.32
N THR A 92 7.46 2.65 -2.09
CA THR A 92 6.48 2.11 -1.12
C THR A 92 5.94 0.75 -1.52
N TYR A 93 5.78 0.49 -2.83
CA TYR A 93 5.36 -0.83 -3.32
C TYR A 93 6.50 -1.84 -3.28
N LEU A 94 7.74 -1.42 -3.59
CA LEU A 94 8.92 -2.26 -3.47
C LEU A 94 9.14 -2.73 -2.03
N LEU A 95 9.05 -1.82 -1.05
CA LEU A 95 9.17 -2.15 0.37
C LEU A 95 8.05 -3.08 0.83
N ALA A 96 6.80 -2.83 0.40
CA ALA A 96 5.68 -3.72 0.72
C ALA A 96 5.90 -5.12 0.13
N PHE A 97 6.29 -5.22 -1.14
CA PHE A 97 6.58 -6.48 -1.80
C PHE A 97 7.69 -7.25 -1.08
N ALA A 98 8.81 -6.57 -0.77
CA ALA A 98 9.92 -7.17 -0.05
C ALA A 98 9.50 -7.66 1.34
N HIS A 99 8.82 -6.82 2.12
CA HIS A 99 8.33 -7.17 3.46
C HIS A 99 7.44 -8.40 3.44
N PHE A 100 6.36 -8.40 2.65
CA PHE A 100 5.43 -9.54 2.63
C PHE A 100 6.03 -10.81 2.04
N SER A 101 6.97 -10.69 1.08
CA SER A 101 7.70 -11.85 0.56
C SER A 101 8.59 -12.47 1.63
N LEU A 102 9.28 -11.66 2.44
CA LEU A 102 10.09 -12.15 3.56
C LEU A 102 9.23 -12.81 4.64
N GLU A 103 8.08 -12.23 4.97
CA GLU A 103 7.16 -12.81 5.97
C GLU A 103 6.57 -14.16 5.54
N LEU A 104 6.38 -14.37 4.23
CA LEU A 104 5.89 -15.65 3.68
C LEU A 104 7.01 -16.69 3.51
N LEU A 105 8.18 -16.28 3.01
CA LEU A 105 9.22 -17.21 2.55
C LEU A 105 10.30 -17.47 3.61
N VAL A 106 10.69 -16.45 4.36
CA VAL A 106 11.85 -16.48 5.28
C VAL A 106 11.39 -16.57 6.73
N PHE A 107 10.69 -15.55 7.23
CA PHE A 107 10.25 -15.49 8.63
C PHE A 107 9.07 -16.41 8.92
N ARG A 108 8.28 -16.74 7.89
CA ARG A 108 7.12 -17.63 7.96
C ARG A 108 6.09 -17.20 9.03
N SER A 109 6.04 -15.91 9.36
CA SER A 109 5.04 -15.34 10.29
C SER A 109 3.66 -15.22 9.63
N ALA A 110 3.59 -15.38 8.30
CA ALA A 110 2.38 -15.42 7.51
C ALA A 110 2.30 -16.72 6.69
N LYS A 111 1.08 -17.27 6.57
CA LYS A 111 0.70 -18.28 5.58
C LYS A 111 -0.22 -17.66 4.52
N PRO A 112 -0.26 -18.20 3.29
CA PRO A 112 -1.20 -17.76 2.27
C PRO A 112 -2.65 -17.85 2.76
N ASN A 113 -3.29 -16.71 2.92
CA ASN A 113 -4.73 -16.58 3.16
C ASN A 113 -5.24 -15.27 2.49
N PRO A 114 -6.55 -15.04 2.36
CA PRO A 114 -7.05 -13.82 1.72
C PRO A 114 -6.55 -12.50 2.34
N GLY A 115 -6.28 -12.49 3.66
CA GLY A 115 -5.76 -11.33 4.37
C GLY A 115 -4.29 -11.03 4.10
N SER A 116 -3.43 -12.05 4.06
CA SER A 116 -1.99 -11.91 3.78
C SER A 116 -1.70 -11.77 2.28
N MET A 117 -2.50 -12.40 1.42
CA MET A 117 -2.31 -12.34 -0.04
C MET A 117 -2.77 -11.03 -0.66
N SER A 118 -3.77 -10.35 -0.08
CA SER A 118 -4.25 -9.07 -0.60
C SER A 118 -3.12 -8.02 -0.71
N PRO A 119 -2.33 -7.74 0.33
CA PRO A 119 -1.18 -6.85 0.24
C PRO A 119 -0.11 -7.29 -0.77
N VAL A 120 0.12 -8.60 -0.91
CA VAL A 120 1.09 -9.16 -1.89
C VAL A 120 0.63 -8.87 -3.32
N VAL A 121 -0.63 -9.16 -3.62
CA VAL A 121 -1.19 -8.92 -4.97
C VAL A 121 -1.18 -7.43 -5.29
N VAL A 122 -1.66 -6.58 -4.38
CA VAL A 122 -1.70 -5.13 -4.58
C VAL A 122 -0.31 -4.55 -4.76
N SER A 123 0.66 -4.94 -3.93
CA SER A 123 2.04 -4.42 -4.04
C SER A 123 2.72 -4.88 -5.33
N THR A 124 2.58 -6.16 -5.69
CA THR A 124 3.20 -6.73 -6.90
C THR A 124 2.59 -6.14 -8.17
N SER A 125 1.27 -6.08 -8.28
CA SER A 125 0.61 -5.54 -9.47
C SER A 125 0.90 -4.05 -9.64
N SER A 126 0.88 -3.28 -8.54
CA SER A 126 1.20 -1.85 -8.58
C SER A 126 2.65 -1.61 -8.97
N LEU A 127 3.60 -2.39 -8.42
CA LEU A 127 5.01 -2.27 -8.75
C LEU A 127 5.27 -2.54 -10.24
N ILE A 128 4.72 -3.64 -10.77
CA ILE A 128 4.84 -3.98 -12.19
C ILE A 128 4.20 -2.89 -13.06
N TRP A 129 3.00 -2.42 -12.70
CA TRP A 129 2.31 -1.40 -13.47
C TRP A 129 3.08 -0.08 -13.48
N MET A 130 3.62 0.35 -12.34
CA MET A 130 4.44 1.55 -12.27
C MET A 130 5.76 1.41 -13.05
N LEU A 131 6.39 0.24 -13.04
CA LEU A 131 7.61 0.03 -13.83
C LEU A 131 7.34 0.04 -15.34
N THR A 132 6.26 -0.60 -15.77
CA THR A 132 5.90 -0.69 -17.20
C THR A 132 5.31 0.59 -17.79
N GLN A 133 4.80 1.50 -16.96
CA GLN A 133 4.27 2.80 -17.38
C GLN A 133 5.17 3.97 -16.96
N TYR A 134 6.40 3.69 -16.53
CA TYR A 134 7.31 4.71 -16.05
C TYR A 134 7.53 5.81 -17.08
N ASP A 135 7.85 5.45 -18.32
CA ASP A 135 8.12 6.44 -19.37
C ASP A 135 6.84 7.24 -19.69
N PHE A 136 5.69 6.58 -19.86
CA PHE A 136 4.41 7.25 -20.12
C PHE A 136 4.09 8.36 -19.10
N TYR A 137 4.39 8.13 -17.82
CA TYR A 137 4.08 9.09 -16.76
C TYR A 137 5.21 10.07 -16.45
N VAL A 138 6.47 9.65 -16.51
CA VAL A 138 7.61 10.36 -15.92
C VAL A 138 8.64 10.83 -16.95
N ARG A 139 8.90 10.04 -18.01
CA ARG A 139 9.92 10.37 -19.01
C ARG A 139 9.28 10.67 -20.37
N LYS A 140 9.29 11.94 -20.75
CA LYS A 140 9.13 12.32 -22.16
C LYS A 140 10.51 12.58 -22.75
#